data_AF-A0A117UY90-F1
#
_entry.id   AF-A0A117UY90-F1
#
_cell.length_a   1.000
_cell.length_b   1.000
_cell.length_c   1.000
_cell.angle_alpha   90.00
_cell.angle_beta   90.00
_cell.angle_gamma   90.00
#
_symmetry.space_group_name_H-M   'P 1'
#
loop_
_entity.id
_entity.type
_entity.pdbx_description
1 polymer ?
#
loop_
_entity_poly.entity_id
_entity_poly.type
_entity_poly.pdbx_seq_one_letter_code
_entity_poly.pdbx_strand_id
1 'polypeptide(L)'
;MRRFLALAGLLALTACDAAPAGQHKAAGGTPFLRVVYRDGDAEMVLMVPEKGGQISARGDCAAPLLIDARTGAVRVLDEGEVQARLKTMQLAGATRGACPR
;
A
#
# COMPACT_ATOMS: atom_id res chain seq x y z
N MET A 1 53.04 -26.68 -6.34
CA MET A 1 51.87 -27.45 -5.83
C MET A 1 50.77 -26.45 -5.48
N ARG A 2 49.60 -26.60 -6.11
CA ARG A 2 48.40 -25.77 -5.92
C ARG A 2 47.87 -25.88 -4.49
N ARG A 3 47.48 -24.76 -3.87
CA ARG A 3 46.46 -24.75 -2.82
C ARG A 3 45.27 -23.94 -3.30
N PHE A 4 44.18 -24.67 -3.43
CA PHE A 4 42.83 -24.23 -3.74
C PHE A 4 42.16 -23.62 -2.50
N LEU A 5 41.15 -22.78 -2.78
CA LEU A 5 40.02 -22.40 -1.90
C LEU A 5 40.37 -21.41 -0.77
N ALA A 6 39.65 -20.31 -0.59
CA ALA A 6 38.19 -20.24 -0.61
C ALA A 6 37.64 -18.96 -1.25
N LEU A 7 36.73 -19.15 -2.22
CA LEU A 7 35.63 -18.20 -2.41
C LEU A 7 34.71 -18.34 -1.19
N ALA A 8 34.71 -17.33 -0.32
CA ALA A 8 33.75 -17.22 0.77
C ALA A 8 33.01 -15.89 0.60
N GLY A 9 31.73 -15.98 0.23
CA GLY A 9 30.85 -14.84 0.09
C GLY A 9 29.57 -15.17 -0.66
N LEU A 10 28.96 -16.31 -0.36
CA LEU A 10 27.61 -16.62 -0.84
C LEU A 10 26.61 -15.63 -0.24
N LEU A 11 25.97 -14.87 -1.13
CA LEU A 11 24.53 -14.73 -1.26
C LEU A 11 23.72 -14.91 0.05
N ALA A 12 23.34 -13.79 0.67
CA ALA A 12 22.27 -13.76 1.66
C ALA A 12 21.31 -12.60 1.36
N LEU A 13 20.59 -12.70 0.23
CA LEU A 13 19.35 -11.95 0.00
C LEU A 13 18.21 -12.96 -0.17
N THR A 14 17.85 -13.64 0.92
CA THR A 14 16.65 -14.48 0.97
C THR A 14 15.83 -14.09 2.18
N ALA A 15 15.21 -12.91 2.09
CA ALA A 15 14.13 -12.52 2.97
C ALA A 15 13.20 -11.53 2.25
N CYS A 16 12.69 -11.94 1.08
CA CYS A 16 11.37 -11.46 0.69
C CYS A 16 10.39 -12.24 1.55
N ASP A 17 10.14 -11.72 2.76
CA ASP A 17 9.02 -12.17 3.57
C ASP A 17 7.76 -11.86 2.75
N ALA A 18 7.17 -12.90 2.16
CA ALA A 18 5.87 -12.80 1.53
C ALA A 18 4.87 -12.55 2.67
N ALA A 19 4.65 -11.28 2.97
CA ALA A 19 3.69 -10.85 3.97
C ALA A 19 2.39 -11.63 3.75
N PRO A 20 1.86 -12.31 4.79
CA PRO A 20 0.67 -13.14 4.62
C PRO A 20 -0.45 -12.26 4.06
N ALA A 21 -0.87 -12.57 2.84
CA ALA A 21 -2.06 -11.98 2.26
C ALA A 21 -3.24 -12.43 3.11
N GLY A 22 -3.58 -11.61 4.11
CA GLY A 22 -4.71 -11.86 4.99
C GLY A 22 -5.93 -12.11 4.10
N GLN A 23 -6.42 -13.36 4.12
CA GLN A 23 -7.64 -13.72 3.42
C GLN A 23 -8.79 -13.03 4.15
N HIS A 24 -9.07 -11.78 3.77
CA HIS A 24 -10.28 -11.09 4.20
C HIS A 24 -11.44 -11.80 3.53
N LYS A 25 -12.10 -12.67 4.29
CA LYS A 25 -13.40 -13.26 3.94
C LYS A 25 -14.29 -12.10 3.48
N ALA A 26 -14.76 -12.12 2.24
CA ALA A 26 -15.54 -11.04 1.66
C ALA A 26 -16.84 -10.86 2.46
N ALA A 27 -16.78 -10.01 3.48
CA ALA A 27 -17.89 -9.71 4.35
C ALA A 27 -18.82 -8.74 3.62
N GLY A 28 -19.71 -9.24 2.77
CA GLY A 28 -20.91 -8.54 2.26
C GLY A 28 -20.76 -7.15 1.63
N GLY A 29 -19.52 -6.66 1.44
CA GLY A 29 -19.19 -5.28 1.14
C GLY A 29 -18.81 -5.05 -0.32
N THR A 30 -18.64 -3.78 -0.69
CA THR A 30 -18.14 -3.40 -2.01
C THR A 30 -16.63 -3.68 -2.06
N PRO A 31 -16.11 -4.44 -3.04
CA PRO A 31 -14.69 -4.79 -3.11
C PRO A 31 -13.82 -3.60 -3.54
N PHE A 32 -12.70 -3.42 -2.85
CA PHE A 32 -11.71 -2.37 -3.11
C PHE A 32 -10.28 -2.90 -3.03
N LEU A 33 -9.38 -2.22 -3.72
CA LEU A 33 -7.94 -2.31 -3.57
C LEU A 33 -7.47 -1.12 -2.72
N ARG A 34 -6.92 -1.39 -1.54
CA ARG A 34 -6.21 -0.41 -0.72
C ARG A 34 -4.80 -0.26 -1.29
N VAL A 35 -4.49 0.89 -1.86
CA VAL A 35 -3.20 1.21 -2.49
C VAL A 35 -2.45 2.16 -1.58
N VAL A 36 -1.17 1.88 -1.33
CA VAL A 36 -0.29 2.72 -0.51
C VAL A 36 0.77 3.34 -1.40
N TYR A 37 0.88 4.66 -1.34
CA TYR A 37 2.00 5.43 -1.89
C TYR A 37 2.83 5.97 -0.74
N ARG A 38 4.16 6.05 -0.91
CA ARG A 38 5.06 6.57 0.12
C ARG A 38 6.12 7.51 -0.44
N ASP A 39 6.54 8.44 0.39
CA ASP A 39 7.80 9.18 0.25
C ASP A 39 8.54 9.18 1.60
N GLY A 40 9.51 10.07 1.78
CA GLY A 40 10.28 10.14 3.02
C GLY A 40 9.51 10.69 4.22
N ASP A 41 8.39 11.37 3.99
CA ASP A 41 7.69 12.15 5.01
C ASP A 41 6.31 11.57 5.34
N ALA A 42 5.68 10.86 4.42
CA ALA A 42 4.31 10.37 4.59
C ALA A 42 3.96 9.11 3.80
N GLU A 43 2.89 8.46 4.25
CA GLU A 43 2.16 7.44 3.51
C GLU A 43 0.81 8.01 3.06
N MET A 44 0.46 7.82 1.80
CA MET A 44 -0.87 8.14 1.25
C MET A 44 -1.60 6.84 0.93
N VAL A 45 -2.80 6.69 1.47
CA VAL A 45 -3.64 5.49 1.30
C VAL A 45 -4.85 5.85 0.46
N LEU A 46 -5.02 5.15 -0.67
CA LEU A 46 -6.15 5.31 -1.58
C LEU A 46 -6.97 4.01 -1.64
N MET A 47 -8.29 4.14 -1.77
CA MET A 47 -9.20 3.01 -1.97
C MET A 47 -9.71 3.03 -3.41
N VAL A 48 -9.31 2.05 -4.22
CA VAL A 48 -9.65 1.95 -5.64
C VAL A 48 -10.66 0.81 -5.82
N PRO A 49 -11.88 1.05 -6.34
CA PRO A 49 -12.84 -0.03 -6.55
C PRO A 49 -12.32 -1.01 -7.61
N GLU A 50 -12.43 -2.32 -7.33
CA GLU A 50 -11.85 -3.35 -8.22
C GLU A 50 -12.58 -3.48 -9.56
N LYS A 51 -13.87 -3.14 -9.59
CA LYS A 51 -14.66 -3.04 -10.82
C LYS A 51 -14.86 -1.57 -11.09
N GLY A 52 -14.78 -1.14 -12.36
CA GLY A 52 -14.90 0.26 -12.82
C GLY A 52 -16.22 0.97 -12.51
N GLY A 53 -16.96 0.52 -11.50
CA GLY A 53 -17.98 1.30 -10.84
C GLY A 53 -17.35 2.55 -10.24
N GLN A 54 -18.02 3.68 -10.48
CA GLN A 54 -17.73 4.91 -9.76
C GLN A 54 -17.83 4.64 -8.27
N ILE A 55 -16.91 5.22 -7.49
CA ILE A 55 -16.99 5.23 -6.03
C ILE A 55 -18.25 6.02 -5.66
N SER A 56 -19.39 5.34 -5.61
CA SER A 56 -20.56 5.83 -4.88
C SER A 56 -20.42 5.53 -3.39
N ALA A 57 -19.29 4.95 -2.94
CA ALA A 57 -18.89 4.93 -1.54
C ALA A 57 -18.52 6.36 -1.09
N ARG A 58 -19.52 7.23 -1.06
CA ARG A 58 -19.53 8.43 -0.25
C ARG A 58 -19.59 7.96 1.19
N GLY A 59 -18.45 7.96 1.86
CA GLY A 59 -18.34 7.60 3.28
C GLY A 59 -16.88 7.44 3.69
N ASP A 60 -16.65 7.45 5.00
CA ASP A 60 -15.32 7.44 5.61
C ASP A 60 -14.44 6.26 5.16
N CYS A 61 -15.03 5.16 4.69
CA CYS A 61 -14.29 3.96 4.25
C CYS A 61 -13.40 4.18 3.03
N ALA A 62 -13.80 5.05 2.10
CA ALA A 62 -13.07 5.29 0.85
C ALA A 62 -12.36 6.66 0.81
N ALA A 63 -12.34 7.38 1.94
CA ALA A 63 -11.66 8.66 2.04
C ALA A 63 -10.14 8.49 1.82
N PRO A 64 -9.52 9.25 0.91
CA PRO A 64 -8.07 9.28 0.77
C PRO A 64 -7.43 9.75 2.08
N LEU A 65 -6.46 9.01 2.59
CA LEU A 65 -5.78 9.34 3.86
C LEU A 65 -4.32 9.69 3.62
N LEU A 66 -3.83 10.66 4.40
CA LEU A 66 -2.40 10.91 4.59
C LEU A 66 -2.02 10.57 6.03
N ILE A 67 -0.91 9.85 6.18
CA ILE A 67 -0.33 9.45 7.46
C ILE A 67 1.07 10.03 7.52
N ASP A 68 1.33 10.90 8.49
CA ASP A 68 2.67 11.44 8.72
C ASP A 68 3.59 10.35 9.28
N ALA A 69 4.76 10.14 8.66
CA ALA A 69 5.64 9.02 8.97
C ALA A 69 6.30 9.14 10.36
N ARG A 70 6.36 10.34 10.94
CA ARG A 70 7.03 10.60 12.23
C ARG A 70 6.08 10.55 13.40
N THR A 71 4.88 11.07 13.21
CA THR A 71 3.88 11.26 14.27
C THR A 71 2.75 10.24 14.19
N GLY A 72 2.55 9.61 13.03
CA GLY A 72 1.40 8.74 12.76
C GLY A 72 0.08 9.49 12.64
N ALA A 73 0.10 10.83 12.60
CA ALA A 73 -1.12 11.63 12.48
C ALA A 73 -1.82 11.35 11.16
N VAL A 74 -3.14 11.13 11.22
CA VAL A 74 -3.98 10.78 10.07
C VAL A 74 -4.90 11.94 9.73
N ARG A 75 -5.00 12.25 8.43
CA ARG A 75 -6.01 13.20 7.92
C ARG A 75 -6.54 12.79 6.56
N VAL A 76 -7.74 13.27 6.24
CA VAL A 76 -8.34 13.13 4.91
C VAL A 76 -7.69 14.10 3.93
N LEU A 77 -7.47 13.65 2.70
CA LEU A 77 -7.00 14.47 1.58
C LEU A 77 -8.17 14.85 0.67
N ASP A 78 -8.11 16.06 0.11
CA ASP A 78 -8.94 16.41 -1.04
C ASP A 78 -8.33 15.87 -2.35
N GLU A 79 -9.12 15.93 -3.42
CA GLU A 79 -8.73 15.41 -4.73
C GLU A 79 -7.49 16.11 -5.30
N GLY A 80 -7.35 17.42 -5.10
CA GLY A 80 -6.21 18.18 -5.61
C GLY A 80 -4.91 17.76 -4.94
N GLU A 81 -4.93 17.56 -3.63
CA GLU A 81 -3.76 17.10 -2.89
C GLU A 81 -3.37 15.67 -3.27
N VAL A 82 -4.36 14.78 -3.48
CA VAL A 82 -4.10 13.42 -3.99
C VAL A 82 -3.37 13.47 -5.34
N GLN A 83 -3.88 14.26 -6.30
CA GLN A 83 -3.26 14.37 -7.62
C GLN A 83 -1.86 14.98 -7.59
N ALA A 84 -1.61 15.93 -6.69
CA ALA A 84 -0.29 16.50 -6.51
C ALA A 84 0.70 15.45 -5.99
N ARG A 85 0.31 14.68 -4.98
CA ARG A 85 1.14 13.65 -4.34
C ARG A 85 1.42 12.45 -5.24
N LEU A 86 0.45 12.02 -6.05
CA LEU A 86 0.65 10.93 -7.02
C LEU A 86 1.78 11.21 -8.02
N LYS A 87 2.18 12.47 -8.23
CA LYS A 87 3.29 12.85 -9.12
C LYS A 87 4.67 12.64 -8.49
N THR A 88 4.76 12.61 -7.16
CA THR A 88 6.04 12.61 -6.42
C THR A 88 6.23 11.38 -5.56
N MET A 89 5.15 10.75 -5.10
CA MET A 89 5.18 9.56 -4.25
C MET A 89 5.32 8.28 -5.05
N GLN A 90 5.91 7.26 -4.43
CA GLN A 90 6.15 5.96 -5.04
C GLN A 90 5.10 4.94 -4.58
N LEU A 91 4.60 4.11 -5.49
CA LEU A 91 3.73 2.99 -5.15
C LEU A 91 4.50 2.01 -4.24
N ALA A 92 4.00 1.81 -3.02
CA ALA A 92 4.61 0.94 -2.01
C ALA A 92 3.96 -0.45 -1.97
N GLY A 93 2.66 -0.53 -2.29
CA GLY A 93 1.95 -1.80 -2.30
C GLY A 93 0.45 -1.65 -2.44
N ALA A 94 -0.24 -2.79 -2.56
CA ALA A 94 -1.68 -2.84 -2.66
C ALA A 94 -2.24 -4.08 -1.97
N THR A 95 -3.38 -3.96 -1.30
CA THR A 95 -4.06 -5.06 -0.60
C THR A 95 -5.54 -5.04 -0.90
N ARG A 96 -6.14 -6.20 -1.16
CA ARG A 96 -7.58 -6.32 -1.36
C ARG A 96 -8.35 -6.21 -0.04
N GLY A 97 -9.53 -5.62 -0.11
CA GLY A 97 -10.47 -5.53 1.01
C GLY A 97 -11.90 -5.31 0.54
N ALA A 98 -12.80 -5.07 1.50
CA ALA A 98 -14.18 -4.71 1.21
C ALA A 98 -14.61 -3.56 2.14
N CYS A 99 -15.28 -2.56 1.58
CA CYS A 99 -15.98 -1.55 2.37
C CYS A 99 -17.37 -2.08 2.72
N PRO A 100 -17.82 -1.96 3.99
CA PRO A 100 -19.19 -2.28 4.35
C PRO A 100 -20.17 -1.42 3.53
N ARG A 101 -21.36 -1.97 3.26
CA ARG A 101 -22.45 -1.25 2.59
C ARG A 101 -23.20 -0.36 3.56
#